data_AF-A0A1T4Q0V4-F1
#
_entry.id   AF-A0A1T4Q0V4-F1
#
_cell.length_a   1.000
_cell.length_b   1.000
_cell.length_c   1.000
_cell.angle_alpha   90.00
_cell.angle_beta   90.00
_cell.angle_gamma   90.00
#
_symmetry.space_group_name_H-M   'P 1'
#
loop_
_entity.id
_entity.type
_entity.pdbx_description
1 polymer ?
#
loop_
_entity_poly.entity_id
_entity_poly.type
_entity_poly.pdbx_seq_one_letter_code
_entity_poly.pdbx_strand_id
1 'polypeptide(L)' 'MLKNNSLEDLSTEELEKRLKEEKDKYEELEQEKEFVLGQTGIHLPGNTKQKYDNQLDEIQEKIDEIEEILEDN' A
#
# COMPACT_ATOMS: atom_id res chain seq x y z
N MET A 1 4.13 -17.62 -14.24
CA MET A 1 5.20 -17.00 -13.45
C MET A 1 5.15 -15.52 -13.75
N LEU A 2 4.70 -14.69 -12.80
CA LEU A 2 4.70 -13.25 -12.99
C LEU A 2 6.16 -12.80 -13.02
N LYS A 3 6.54 -12.09 -14.10
CA LYS A 3 7.89 -11.54 -14.24
C LYS A 3 8.08 -10.51 -13.13
N ASN A 4 9.14 -10.67 -12.33
CA ASN A 4 9.73 -9.55 -11.61
C ASN A 4 10.36 -8.65 -12.67
N ASN A 5 9.58 -7.77 -13.29
CA ASN A 5 10.14 -6.61 -13.98
C ASN A 5 10.48 -5.60 -12.89
N SER A 6 11.68 -5.02 -12.98
CA SER A 6 12.05 -3.85 -12.17
C SER A 6 11.03 -2.73 -12.46
N LEU A 7 10.69 -1.90 -11.49
CA LEU A 7 9.74 -0.80 -11.73
C LEU A 7 10.25 0.13 -12.83
N GLU A 8 11.57 0.27 -12.95
CA GLU A 8 12.26 1.06 -13.97
C GLU A 8 12.10 0.50 -15.41
N ASP A 9 11.69 -0.75 -15.56
CA ASP A 9 11.45 -1.38 -16.88
C ASP A 9 9.99 -1.21 -17.37
N LEU A 10 9.10 -0.65 -16.53
CA LEU A 10 7.69 -0.47 -16.85
C LEU A 10 7.47 0.80 -17.69
N SER A 11 6.47 0.77 -18.56
CA SER A 11 6.01 1.99 -19.23
C SER A 11 5.31 2.92 -18.24
N THR A 12 5.26 4.22 -18.56
CA THR A 12 4.52 5.23 -17.77
C THR A 12 3.07 4.79 -17.50
N GLU A 13 2.38 4.23 -18.49
CA GLU A 13 0.99 3.74 -18.32
C GLU A 13 0.91 2.55 -17.34
N GLU A 14 1.89 1.64 -17.36
CA GLU A 14 1.96 0.54 -16.40
C GLU A 14 2.29 1.03 -14.98
N LEU A 15 3.17 2.03 -14.86
CA LEU A 15 3.50 2.67 -13.59
C LEU A 15 2.30 3.41 -13.00
N GLU A 16 1.60 4.22 -13.79
CA GLU A 16 0.38 4.92 -13.36
C GLU A 16 -0.71 3.94 -12.91
N LYS A 17 -0.89 2.84 -13.66
CA LYS A 17 -1.82 1.78 -13.28
C LYS A 17 -1.43 1.15 -11.95
N ARG A 18 -0.15 0.83 -11.77
CA ARG A 18 0.36 0.21 -10.55
C ARG A 18 0.29 1.16 -9.35
N LEU A 19 0.60 2.44 -9.56
CA LEU A 19 0.43 3.50 -8.57
C LEU A 19 -1.01 3.56 -8.09
N LYS A 20 -1.97 3.54 -9.02
CA LYS A 20 -3.39 3.49 -8.67
C LYS A 20 -3.73 2.23 -7.87
N GLU A 21 -3.27 1.06 -8.29
CA GLU A 21 -3.51 -0.19 -7.57
C GLU A 21 -2.95 -0.19 -6.14
N GLU A 22 -1.77 0.40 -5.91
CA GLU A 22 -1.21 0.52 -4.55
C GLU A 22 -1.96 1.57 -3.71
N LYS A 23 -2.38 2.70 -4.30
CA LYS A 23 -3.22 3.71 -3.62
C LYS A 23 -4.58 3.14 -3.21
N ASP A 24 -5.24 2.40 -4.11
CA ASP A 24 -6.50 1.72 -3.82
C ASP A 24 -6.33 0.72 -2.66
N LYS A 25 -5.23 -0.07 -2.64
CA LYS A 25 -4.92 -0.98 -1.53
C LYS A 25 -4.65 -0.25 -0.21
N TYR A 26 -3.95 0.88 -0.26
CA TYR A 26 -3.68 1.69 0.92
C TYR A 26 -4.99 2.17 1.55
N GLU A 27 -5.90 2.71 0.74
CA GLU A 27 -7.20 3.19 1.20
C GLU A 27 -8.05 2.04 1.78
N GLU A 28 -8.12 0.90 1.11
CA GLU A 28 -8.84 -0.28 1.61
C GLU A 28 -8.31 -0.73 2.98
N LEU A 29 -6.99 -0.77 3.15
CA LEU A 29 -6.36 -1.18 4.40
C LEU A 29 -6.55 -0.14 5.52
N GLU A 30 -6.52 1.14 5.19
CA GLU A 30 -6.79 2.23 6.14
C GLU A 30 -8.24 2.15 6.65
N GLN A 31 -9.20 1.93 5.76
CA GLN A 31 -10.61 1.73 6.12
C GLN A 31 -10.80 0.48 7.00
N GLU A 32 -10.12 -0.63 6.66
CA GLU A 32 -10.16 -1.85 7.47
C GLU A 32 -9.60 -1.59 8.88
N LYS A 33 -8.46 -0.91 8.98
CA LYS A 33 -7.83 -0.53 10.24
C LYS A 33 -8.77 0.31 11.10
N GLU A 34 -9.41 1.32 10.53
CA GLU A 34 -10.37 2.17 11.25
C GLU A 34 -11.54 1.34 11.78
N PHE A 35 -12.12 0.50 10.91
CA PHE A 35 -13.23 -0.37 11.29
C PHE A 35 -12.85 -1.33 12.42
N VAL A 36 -11.74 -2.06 12.28
CA VAL A 36 -11.29 -3.06 13.25
C VAL A 36 -10.91 -2.42 14.58
N LEU A 37 -10.10 -1.36 14.57
CA LEU A 37 -9.65 -0.71 15.80
C LEU A 37 -10.78 0.10 16.48
N GLY A 38 -11.81 0.50 15.72
CA GLY A 38 -13.01 1.15 16.23
C GLY A 38 -14.02 0.19 16.87
N GLN A 39 -13.87 -1.13 16.69
CA GLN A 39 -14.77 -2.11 17.30
C GLN A 39 -14.65 -2.11 18.82
N THR A 40 -15.79 -1.99 19.50
CA THR A 40 -15.89 -2.12 20.95
C THR A 40 -16.38 -3.51 21.34
N GLY A 41 -15.97 -4.00 22.52
CA GLY A 41 -16.42 -5.31 23.03
C GLY A 41 -15.73 -6.53 22.41
N ILE A 42 -14.73 -6.33 21.54
CA ILE A 42 -13.90 -7.40 20.96
C ILE A 42 -12.49 -7.30 21.53
N HIS A 43 -11.93 -8.42 21.98
CA HIS A 43 -10.53 -8.47 22.36
C HIS A 43 -9.66 -8.54 21.11
N LEU A 44 -8.90 -7.48 20.86
CA LEU A 44 -7.88 -7.44 19.81
C LEU A 44 -6.50 -7.76 20.40
N PRO A 45 -5.64 -8.48 19.66
CA PRO A 45 -4.23 -8.59 20.01
C PRO A 45 -3.59 -7.21 20.22
N GLY A 46 -2.75 -7.07 21.23
CA GLY A 46 -2.11 -5.78 21.56
C GLY A 46 -1.20 -5.21 20.45
N ASN A 47 -0.83 -6.04 19.47
CA ASN A 47 -0.02 -5.64 18.32
C ASN A 47 -0.84 -5.39 17.03
N THR A 48 -2.18 -5.47 17.07
CA THR A 48 -3.02 -5.29 15.88
C THR A 48 -2.79 -3.93 15.23
N LYS A 49 -2.74 -2.85 16.02
CA LYS A 49 -2.44 -1.51 15.49
C LYS A 49 -1.10 -1.46 14.76
N GLN A 50 -0.04 -1.97 15.39
CA GLN A 50 1.30 -1.98 14.81
C GLN A 50 1.37 -2.78 13.51
N LYS A 51 0.59 -3.87 13.39
CA LYS A 51 0.54 -4.66 12.16
C LYS A 51 -0.04 -3.85 11.00
N TYR A 52 -1.15 -3.15 11.22
CA TYR A 52 -1.72 -2.26 10.21
C TYR A 52 -0.78 -1.11 9.87
N ASP A 53 -0.16 -0.49 10.88
CA ASP A 53 0.82 0.59 10.67
C ASP A 53 1.96 0.09 9.76
N ASN A 54 2.57 -1.06 10.05
CA ASN A 54 3.64 -1.63 9.22
C ASN A 54 3.18 -1.95 7.79
N GLN A 55 1.97 -2.49 7.61
CA GLN A 55 1.45 -2.81 6.28
C GLN A 55 1.16 -1.56 5.45
N LEU A 56 0.65 -0.50 6.09
CA LEU A 56 0.45 0.80 5.45
C LEU A 56 1.80 1.42 5.06
N ASP A 57 2.80 1.37 5.94
CA ASP A 57 4.15 1.86 5.65
C ASP A 57 4.76 1.11 4.45
N GLU A 58 4.64 -0.22 4.38
CA GLU A 58 5.12 -1.03 3.24
C GLU A 58 4.41 -0.72 1.91
N ILE A 59 3.16 -0.27 1.94
CA ILE A 59 2.43 0.16 0.74
C ILE A 59 2.83 1.59 0.37
N GLN A 60 2.98 2.47 1.36
CA GLN A 60 3.43 3.84 1.15
C GLN A 60 4.83 3.89 0.54
N GLU A 61 5.77 3.07 1.01
CA GLU A 61 7.13 2.99 0.43
C GLU A 61 7.09 2.64 -1.07
N LYS A 62 6.17 1.76 -1.50
CA LYS A 62 6.00 1.41 -2.92
C LYS A 62 5.33 2.52 -3.72
N ILE A 63 4.39 3.24 -3.12
CA ILE A 63 3.75 4.42 -3.73
C ILE A 63 4.83 5.47 -4.00
N ASP A 64 5.65 5.77 -2.98
CA ASP A 64 6.72 6.76 -3.06
C ASP A 64 7.75 6.38 -4.14
N GLU A 65 8.16 5.10 -4.19
CA GLU A 65 9.08 4.58 -5.22
C GLU A 65 8.51 4.75 -6.64
N ILE A 66 7.22 4.47 -6.85
CA ILE A 66 6.58 4.62 -8.16
C ILE A 66 6.43 6.11 -8.53
N GLU A 67 6.08 6.96 -7.57
CA GLU A 67 5.97 8.41 -7.78
C GLU A 67 7.32 9.04 -8.12
N GLU A 68 8.40 8.65 -7.43
CA GLU A 68 9.77 9.11 -7.73
C GLU A 68 10.16 8.74 -9.17
N ILE A 69 9.91 7.51 -9.61
CA ILE A 69 10.19 7.07 -10.98
C ILE A 69 9.36 7.87 -12.01
N LEU A 70 8.10 8.20 -11.70
CA LEU A 70 7.24 8.97 -12.58
C LEU A 70 7.63 10.45 -12.65
N GLU A 71 8.17 11.03 -11.57
CA GLU A 71 8.64 12.42 -11.53
C GLU A 71 10.00 12.61 -12.23
N ASP A 72 10.86 11.60 -12.19
CA ASP A 72 12.19 11.63 -12.81
C ASP A 72 12.20 11.41 -14.34
N ASN A 73 11.07 10.99 -14.94
CA ASN A 73 10.91 10.75 -16.39
C ASN A 73 10.21 11.90 -17.13
#